data_AF-A0A7S3HMJ6-F1
#
_entry.id   AF-A0A7S3HMJ6-F1
#
_cell.length_a   1.000
_cell.length_b   1.000
_cell.length_c   1.000
_cell.angle_alpha   90.00
_cell.angle_beta   90.00
_cell.angle_gamma   90.00
#
_symmetry.space_group_name_H-M   'P 1'
#
loop_
_entity.id
_entity.type
_entity.pdbx_description
1 polymer ?
#
loop_
_entity_poly.entity_id
_entity_poly.type
_entity_poly.pdbx_seq_one_letter_code
_entity_poly.pdbx_strand_id
1 'polypeptide(L)'
;KDPSKVRFGGTRQETYDLRPSRKYVLYIAQRNALRRWSKTGKKTLPAKIAMITETIRNQVLHHREFKQDFVARIYLVMSVAKRRRLLDRLAWSNLDLYMKVRDELKIRHTYR
;
A
#
# COMPACT_ATOMS: atom_id res chain seq x y z
N LYS A 1 -2.13 -57.18 -31.34
CA LYS A 1 -1.86 -55.74 -31.13
C LYS A 1 -2.90 -55.25 -30.13
N ASP A 2 -2.48 -54.95 -28.91
CA ASP A 2 -3.36 -54.64 -27.79
C ASP A 2 -3.83 -53.17 -27.87
N PRO A 3 -5.15 -52.88 -27.99
CA PRO A 3 -5.67 -51.53 -28.24
C PRO A 3 -5.62 -50.60 -27.01
N SER A 4 -5.10 -51.06 -25.87
CA SER A 4 -5.11 -50.36 -24.59
C SER A 4 -3.96 -49.36 -24.35
N LYS A 5 -3.02 -49.21 -25.30
CA LYS A 5 -1.89 -48.27 -25.17
C LYS A 5 -2.06 -47.01 -26.02
N VAL A 6 -3.04 -46.18 -25.67
CA VAL A 6 -3.04 -44.78 -26.11
C VAL A 6 -2.10 -44.01 -25.18
N ARG A 7 -0.90 -43.69 -25.67
CA ARG A 7 -0.01 -42.76 -24.98
C ARG A 7 -0.56 -41.35 -25.17
N PHE A 8 -1.40 -40.89 -24.25
CA PHE A 8 -1.69 -39.46 -24.12
C PHE A 8 -0.40 -38.78 -23.68
N GLY A 9 0.27 -38.09 -24.59
CA GLY A 9 1.33 -37.14 -24.25
C GLY A 9 0.69 -36.03 -23.42
N GLY A 10 0.68 -36.20 -22.10
CA GLY A 10 0.10 -35.24 -21.18
C GLY A 10 0.79 -33.90 -21.35
N THR A 11 0.05 -32.91 -21.85
CA THR A 11 0.43 -31.51 -21.74
C THR A 11 0.72 -31.24 -20.27
N ARG A 12 1.90 -30.68 -19.97
CA ARG A 12 2.26 -30.26 -18.60
C ARG A 12 1.08 -29.48 -18.05
N GLN A 13 0.50 -29.95 -16.95
CA GLN A 13 -0.57 -29.26 -16.25
C GLN A 13 0.04 -27.95 -15.72
N GLU A 14 -0.23 -26.83 -16.38
CA GLU A 14 0.26 -25.52 -15.94
C GLU A 14 -0.54 -25.11 -14.70
N THR A 15 0.06 -25.26 -13.53
CA THR A 15 -0.46 -24.70 -12.29
C THR A 15 -0.22 -23.20 -12.26
N TYR A 16 -1.30 -22.41 -12.31
CA TYR A 16 -1.26 -20.96 -12.13
C TYR A 16 -1.50 -20.61 -10.65
N ASP A 17 -0.51 -20.04 -9.97
CA ASP A 17 -0.70 -19.44 -8.64
C ASP A 17 -1.31 -18.04 -8.82
N LEU A 18 -2.64 -17.95 -8.72
CA LEU A 18 -3.39 -16.70 -8.87
C LEU A 18 -3.27 -15.83 -7.63
N ARG A 19 -2.13 -15.18 -7.45
CA ARG A 19 -1.94 -14.17 -6.41
C ARG A 19 -2.53 -12.82 -6.82
N PRO A 20 -3.14 -12.07 -5.91
CA PRO A 20 -3.59 -10.72 -6.20
C PRO A 20 -2.40 -9.84 -6.59
N SER A 21 -2.58 -9.03 -7.64
CA SER A 21 -1.55 -8.07 -8.04
C SER A 21 -1.19 -7.12 -6.90
N ARG A 22 0.06 -6.66 -6.85
CA ARG A 22 0.52 -5.65 -5.88
C ARG A 22 -0.40 -4.41 -5.86
N LYS A 23 -0.89 -4.00 -7.03
CA LYS A 23 -1.84 -2.90 -7.21
C LYS A 23 -3.17 -3.19 -6.50
N TYR A 24 -3.67 -4.42 -6.57
CA TYR A 24 -4.90 -4.82 -5.91
C TYR A 24 -4.74 -4.92 -4.39
N VAL A 25 -3.61 -5.46 -3.92
CA VAL A 25 -3.28 -5.48 -2.48
C VAL A 25 -3.22 -4.07 -1.92
N LEU A 26 -2.55 -3.15 -2.62
CA LEU A 26 -2.52 -1.72 -2.24
C LEU A 26 -3.92 -1.10 -2.23
N TYR A 27 -4.75 -1.43 -3.22
CA TYR A 27 -6.13 -0.96 -3.29
C TYR A 27 -6.91 -1.39 -2.03
N ILE A 28 -6.86 -2.67 -1.66
CA ILE A 28 -7.52 -3.17 -0.44
C ILE A 28 -6.99 -2.44 0.80
N ALA A 29 -5.67 -2.29 0.94
CA ALA A 29 -5.06 -1.60 2.07
C ALA A 29 -5.56 -0.14 2.17
N GLN A 30 -5.62 0.58 1.05
CA GLN A 30 -6.15 1.95 1.01
C GLN A 30 -7.64 2.01 1.34
N ARG A 31 -8.45 1.04 0.90
CA ARG A 31 -9.88 0.97 1.24
C ARG A 31 -10.10 0.70 2.72
N ASN A 32 -9.29 -0.18 3.31
CA ASN A 32 -9.32 -0.46 4.75
C ASN A 32 -8.90 0.77 5.56
N ALA A 33 -7.84 1.46 5.14
CA ALA A 33 -7.41 2.72 5.74
C ALA A 33 -8.54 3.78 5.67
N LEU A 34 -9.18 3.94 4.51
CA LEU A 34 -10.29 4.88 4.36
C LEU A 34 -11.47 4.53 5.29
N ARG A 35 -11.87 3.26 5.34
CA ARG A 35 -12.95 2.79 6.22
C ARG A 35 -12.64 3.03 7.70
N ARG A 36 -11.40 2.80 8.12
CA ARG A 36 -10.98 2.99 9.51
C ARG A 36 -10.96 4.46 9.93
N TRP A 37 -10.48 5.33 9.06
CA TRP A 37 -10.23 6.75 9.39
C TRP A 37 -11.32 7.72 8.92
N SER A 38 -12.38 7.20 8.28
CA SER A 38 -13.52 8.00 7.81
C SER A 38 -14.83 7.24 7.92
N LYS A 39 -15.72 7.70 8.80
CA LYS A 39 -17.06 7.14 8.99
C LYS A 39 -17.94 7.29 7.73
N THR A 40 -17.81 8.42 7.03
CA THR A 40 -18.61 8.75 5.85
C THR A 40 -18.02 8.20 4.53
N GLY A 41 -16.83 7.58 4.57
CA GLY A 41 -16.10 7.18 3.37
C GLY A 41 -15.48 8.34 2.57
N LYS A 42 -15.60 9.59 3.04
CA LYS A 42 -14.93 10.76 2.47
C LYS A 42 -13.44 10.76 2.84
N LYS A 43 -12.59 11.29 1.97
CA LYS A 43 -11.13 11.38 2.22
C LYS A 43 -10.80 12.56 3.16
N THR A 44 -11.06 12.38 4.45
CA THR A 44 -10.66 13.30 5.54
C THR A 44 -9.13 13.39 5.65
N LEU A 45 -8.59 14.39 6.36
CA LEU A 45 -7.14 14.50 6.62
C LEU A 45 -6.52 13.22 7.20
N PRO A 46 -7.04 12.61 8.28
CA PRO A 46 -6.50 11.36 8.81
C PRO A 46 -6.58 10.21 7.80
N ALA A 47 -7.70 10.10 7.05
CA ALA A 47 -7.83 9.08 6.01
C ALA A 47 -6.81 9.26 4.87
N LYS A 48 -6.55 10.50 4.44
CA LYS A 48 -5.52 10.81 3.44
C LYS A 48 -4.12 10.42 3.94
N ILE A 49 -3.81 10.71 5.20
CA ILE A 49 -2.52 10.34 5.84
C ILE A 49 -2.36 8.82 5.88
N ALA A 50 -3.41 8.09 6.28
CA ALA A 50 -3.40 6.64 6.33
C ALA A 50 -3.24 6.01 4.93
N MET A 51 -4.02 6.48 3.93
CA MET A 51 -3.90 5.99 2.55
C MET A 51 -2.51 6.22 1.96
N ILE A 52 -1.92 7.40 2.18
CA ILE A 52 -0.55 7.69 1.71
C ILE A 52 0.48 6.82 2.46
N THR A 53 0.24 6.52 3.73
CA THR A 53 1.09 5.62 4.49
C THR A 53 1.11 4.21 3.89
N GLU A 54 -0.03 3.68 3.45
CA GLU A 54 -0.07 2.40 2.73
C GLU A 54 0.67 2.47 1.38
N THR A 55 0.53 3.58 0.65
CA THR A 55 1.30 3.81 -0.58
C THR A 55 2.81 3.80 -0.32
N ILE A 56 3.27 4.50 0.73
CA ILE A 56 4.68 4.53 1.12
C ILE A 56 5.16 3.13 1.49
N ARG A 57 4.40 2.37 2.30
CA ARG A 57 4.75 0.99 2.66
C ARG A 57 4.90 0.10 1.42
N ASN A 58 3.96 0.19 0.48
CA ASN A 58 4.04 -0.55 -0.77
C ASN A 58 5.25 -0.14 -1.63
N GLN A 59 5.54 1.16 -1.73
CA GLN A 59 6.71 1.67 -2.46
C GLN A 59 8.01 1.22 -1.80
N VAL A 60 8.10 1.19 -0.47
CA VAL A 60 9.29 0.68 0.24
C VAL A 60 9.53 -0.79 -0.11
N LEU A 61 8.48 -1.61 -0.18
CA LEU A 61 8.62 -3.00 -0.61
C LEU A 61 9.10 -3.09 -2.07
N HIS A 62 8.57 -2.25 -2.97
CA HIS A 62 9.03 -2.17 -4.37
C HIS A 62 10.51 -1.82 -4.45
N HIS A 63 10.97 -0.84 -3.69
CA HIS A 63 12.38 -0.43 -3.68
C HIS A 63 13.34 -1.46 -3.11
N ARG A 64 12.86 -2.38 -2.27
CA ARG A 64 13.67 -3.52 -1.80
C ARG A 64 13.97 -4.50 -2.93
N GLU A 65 13.00 -4.69 -3.82
CA GLU A 65 13.09 -5.56 -5.00
C GLU A 65 13.82 -4.86 -6.17
N PHE A 66 13.50 -3.59 -6.44
CA PHE A 66 13.94 -2.83 -7.61
C PHE A 66 14.78 -1.60 -7.23
N LYS A 67 16.01 -1.83 -6.75
CA LYS A 67 16.87 -0.78 -6.19
C LYS A 67 17.25 0.33 -7.19
N GLN A 68 17.29 0.01 -8.49
CA GLN A 68 17.70 0.93 -9.56
C GLN A 68 16.54 1.75 -10.16
N ASP A 69 15.31 1.58 -9.67
CA ASP A 69 14.16 2.37 -10.13
C ASP A 69 14.17 3.78 -9.51
N PHE A 70 14.91 4.68 -10.15
CA PHE A 70 15.05 6.07 -9.68
C PHE A 70 13.73 6.84 -9.76
N VAL A 71 12.88 6.54 -10.75
CA VAL A 71 11.58 7.19 -10.93
C VAL A 71 10.66 6.84 -9.77
N ALA A 72 10.55 5.56 -9.41
CA ALA A 72 9.80 5.14 -8.23
C ALA A 72 10.37 5.74 -6.93
N ARG A 73 11.67 6.05 -6.87
CA ARG A 73 12.31 6.64 -5.70
C ARG A 73 11.88 8.08 -5.51
N ILE A 74 11.81 8.85 -6.61
CA ILE A 74 11.25 10.20 -6.60
C ILE A 74 9.80 10.18 -6.08
N TYR A 75 8.97 9.25 -6.59
CA TYR A 75 7.60 9.11 -6.12
C TYR A 75 7.47 8.74 -4.64
N LEU A 76 8.40 7.95 -4.10
CA LEU A 76 8.47 7.64 -2.68
C LEU A 76 8.76 8.91 -1.86
N VAL A 77 9.79 9.68 -2.24
CA VAL A 77 10.15 10.93 -1.55
C VAL A 77 8.99 11.93 -1.59
N MET A 78 8.33 12.09 -2.75
CA MET A 78 7.16 12.94 -2.90
C MET A 78 6.00 12.49 -1.99
N SER A 79 5.75 11.19 -1.87
CA SER A 79 4.72 10.64 -0.99
C SER A 79 5.02 10.91 0.48
N VAL A 80 6.28 10.75 0.91
CA VAL A 80 6.74 11.07 2.27
C VAL A 80 6.55 12.57 2.57
N ALA A 81 6.97 13.45 1.66
CA ALA A 81 6.80 14.89 1.81
C ALA A 81 5.31 15.31 1.85
N LYS A 82 4.47 14.66 1.04
CA LYS A 82 3.01 14.87 1.05
C LYS A 82 2.40 14.44 2.37
N ARG A 83 2.79 13.27 2.91
CA ARG A 83 2.32 12.79 4.22
C ARG A 83 2.71 13.76 5.33
N ARG A 84 3.95 14.26 5.32
CA ARG A 84 4.45 15.25 6.28
C ARG A 84 3.56 16.51 6.29
N ARG A 85 3.34 17.14 5.13
CA ARG A 85 2.49 18.33 5.02
C ARG A 85 1.07 18.12 5.55
N LEU A 86 0.51 16.92 5.37
CA LEU A 86 -0.81 16.58 5.89
C LEU A 86 -0.80 16.38 7.40
N LEU A 87 0.26 15.79 7.97
CA LEU A 87 0.44 15.65 9.41
C LEU A 87 0.60 17.01 10.08
N ASP A 88 1.40 17.91 9.48
CA ASP A 88 1.55 19.28 9.98
C ASP A 88 0.19 19.99 9.99
N ARG A 89 -0.57 19.91 8.89
CA ARG A 89 -1.93 20.47 8.84
C ARG A 89 -2.88 19.85 9.87
N LEU A 90 -2.76 18.55 10.13
CA LEU A 90 -3.58 17.87 11.14
C LEU A 90 -3.21 18.32 12.55
N ALA A 91 -1.91 18.45 12.85
CA ALA A 91 -1.42 18.90 14.15
C ALA A 91 -1.91 20.32 14.48
N TRP A 92 -1.99 21.21 13.49
CA TRP A 92 -2.47 22.58 13.66
C TRP A 92 -3.98 22.67 13.90
N SER A 93 -4.75 21.69 13.43
CA SER A 93 -6.22 21.70 13.50
C SER A 93 -6.78 20.86 14.65
N ASN A 94 -6.17 19.71 14.94
CA ASN A 94 -6.60 18.82 16.01
C ASN A 94 -5.41 17.97 16.51
N LEU A 95 -4.87 18.38 17.67
CA LEU A 95 -3.69 17.76 18.27
C LEU A 95 -3.94 16.31 18.70
N ASP A 96 -5.07 16.01 19.34
CA ASP A 96 -5.40 14.67 19.84
C ASP A 96 -5.52 13.67 18.69
N LEU A 97 -6.19 14.08 17.61
CA LEU A 97 -6.33 13.26 16.41
C LEU A 97 -4.99 13.07 15.72
N TYR A 98 -4.13 14.08 15.71
CA TYR A 98 -2.76 13.97 15.22
C TYR A 98 -1.96 12.92 16.01
N MET A 99 -1.98 13.00 17.34
CA MET A 99 -1.27 12.02 18.19
C MET A 99 -1.78 10.60 17.96
N LYS A 100 -3.10 10.42 17.91
CA LYS A 100 -3.72 9.12 17.61
C LYS A 100 -3.29 8.57 16.24
N VAL A 101 -3.32 9.40 15.19
CA VAL A 101 -2.89 9.00 13.83
C VAL A 101 -1.42 8.60 13.83
N ARG A 102 -0.57 9.39 14.50
CA ARG A 102 0.87 9.14 14.60
C ARG A 102 1.16 7.80 15.27
N ASP A 103 0.49 7.51 16.38
CA ASP A 103 0.75 6.32 17.19
C ASP A 103 0.17 5.04 16.57
N GLU A 104 -1.03 5.10 15.99
CA GLU A 104 -1.63 3.95 15.31
C GLU A 104 -0.89 3.59 14.02
N LEU A 105 -0.47 4.59 13.23
CA LEU A 105 0.23 4.34 11.97
C LEU A 105 1.75 4.12 12.15
N LYS A 106 2.26 4.22 13.39
CA LYS A 106 3.68 4.10 13.75
C LYS A 106 4.56 5.08 12.96
N ILE A 107 4.11 6.33 12.86
CA ILE A 107 4.83 7.38 12.15
C ILE A 107 5.72 8.12 13.13
N ARG A 108 7.03 8.13 12.87
CA ARG A 108 7.96 9.04 13.57
C ARG A 108 7.97 10.37 12.82
N HIS A 109 7.19 11.33 13.30
CA HIS A 109 7.15 12.69 12.78
C HIS A 109 7.72 13.64 13.84
N THR A 110 8.81 14.33 13.48
CA THR A 110 9.36 15.42 14.29
C THR A 110 8.81 16.72 13.74
N TYR A 111 8.07 17.45 14.59
CA TYR A 111 7.66 18.80 14.26
C TYR A 111 8.92 19.67 14.10
N ARG A 112 9.04 20.37 12.98
CA ARG A 112 10.13 21.32 12.71
C ARG A 112 9.53 22.53 12.03
#